data_AF-A0A7Z7BYA2-F1
#
_entry.id   AF-A0A7Z7BYA2-F1
#
_cell.length_a   1.000
_cell.length_b   1.000
_cell.length_c   1.000
_cell.angle_alpha   90.00
_cell.angle_beta   90.00
_cell.angle_gamma   90.00
#
_symmetry.space_group_name_H-M   'P 1'
#
loop_
_entity.id
_entity.type
_entity.pdbx_description
1 polymer ?
#
loop_
_entity_poly.entity_id
_entity_poly.type
_entity_poly.pdbx_seq_one_letter_code
_entity_poly.pdbx_strand_id
1 'polypeptide(L)'
;MSRTDTVSPTPPDDRTAIPAPPVAEGGWLRPSASAPAEARWGHPDGLQIGLHPLPGPRGLLRVYTPYLDHPRERLLNFIAIEPIPAGGRERGYSELEHSDLDDAPGKRFWSADGMSDAAEPADPLAPSRGLIGTADGVETLTVHVVSERFANGAAVAVRLRFRQDRPHEVGIATLALPGSVPLHACVITATMGNYARLRRLHLADGDVTPAGLWPGFSGTGFTEHGAFGLDRLPRNAAGEVEVSATTDEADPSSATYGDDVAEHWKYSGLRAVQTWIAADPDPEVRALVNARAAYWASSAAIPNGSAFENVELVEPFRQGREFRFRVEPAR
;
A
#
# COMPACT_ATOMS: atom_id res chain seq x y z
N MET A 1 48.50 13.24 45.35
CA MET A 1 47.04 13.01 45.39
C MET A 1 46.53 13.03 43.95
N SER A 2 46.49 11.86 43.31
CA SER A 2 45.95 11.71 41.96
C SER A 2 44.43 11.74 42.02
N ARG A 3 43.79 12.60 41.23
CA ARG A 3 42.36 12.52 40.94
C ARG A 3 42.16 11.53 39.81
N THR A 4 41.51 10.42 40.11
CA THR A 4 40.97 9.47 39.14
C THR A 4 39.67 10.05 38.58
N ASP A 5 39.67 10.37 37.29
CA ASP A 5 38.46 10.70 36.54
C ASP A 5 37.67 9.40 36.31
N THR A 6 36.54 9.26 36.98
CA THR A 6 35.54 8.24 36.68
C THR A 6 34.78 8.65 35.42
N VAL A 7 35.13 8.02 34.29
CA VAL A 7 34.31 8.02 33.08
C VAL A 7 33.07 7.18 33.36
N SER A 8 31.90 7.82 33.42
CA SER A 8 30.62 7.14 33.42
C SER A 8 30.45 6.34 32.12
N PRO A 9 30.03 5.07 32.16
CA PRO A 9 29.74 4.34 30.95
C PRO A 9 28.54 4.96 30.25
N THR A 10 28.73 5.37 29.00
CA THR A 10 27.63 5.66 28.07
C THR A 10 26.68 4.44 28.06
N PRO A 11 25.36 4.61 28.22
CA PRO A 11 24.44 3.49 28.12
C PRO A 11 24.58 2.86 26.72
N PRO A 12 24.42 1.52 26.60
CA PRO A 12 24.49 0.86 25.32
C PRO A 12 23.42 1.43 24.38
N ASP A 13 23.82 1.71 23.14
CA ASP A 13 22.94 2.13 22.06
C ASP A 13 21.92 1.00 21.79
N ASP A 14 20.70 1.15 22.28
CA ASP A 14 19.61 0.15 22.27
C ASP A 14 19.02 -0.12 20.86
N ARG A 15 19.77 0.17 19.80
CA ARG A 15 19.37 -0.04 18.40
C ARG A 15 19.40 -1.52 17.97
N THR A 16 19.61 -2.44 18.90
CA THR A 16 19.69 -3.90 18.67
C THR A 16 18.43 -4.66 19.12
N ALA A 17 17.47 -4.01 19.77
CA ALA A 17 16.26 -4.68 20.22
C ALA A 17 15.33 -5.03 19.04
N ILE A 18 15.04 -6.32 18.89
CA ILE A 18 14.08 -6.82 17.89
C ILE A 18 12.70 -6.23 18.25
N PRO A 19 12.02 -5.53 17.32
CA PRO A 19 10.71 -4.97 17.59
C PRO A 19 9.71 -6.05 18.00
N ALA A 20 8.94 -5.79 19.06
CA ALA A 20 7.90 -6.70 19.51
C ALA A 20 6.82 -6.86 18.42
N PRO A 21 6.36 -8.09 18.13
CA PRO A 21 5.31 -8.32 17.15
C PRO A 21 4.00 -7.63 17.57
N PRO A 22 3.10 -7.32 16.61
CA PRO A 22 1.79 -6.80 16.94
C PRO A 22 0.98 -7.82 17.76
N VAL A 23 0.08 -7.30 18.59
CA VAL A 23 -0.77 -8.06 19.50
C VAL A 23 -2.20 -8.10 18.98
N ALA A 24 -2.84 -9.27 19.10
CA ALA A 24 -4.26 -9.43 18.85
C ALA A 24 -5.06 -9.08 20.13
N GLU A 25 -5.90 -8.05 20.05
CA GLU A 25 -6.67 -7.56 21.19
C GLU A 25 -8.02 -7.02 20.70
N GLY A 26 -9.13 -7.49 21.28
CA GLY A 26 -10.47 -7.02 20.91
C GLY A 26 -10.84 -7.28 19.44
N GLY A 27 -10.30 -8.35 18.82
CA GLY A 27 -10.53 -8.65 17.40
C GLY A 27 -9.65 -7.88 16.41
N TRP A 28 -8.76 -7.02 16.92
CA TRP A 28 -7.84 -6.21 16.12
C TRP A 28 -6.40 -6.67 16.29
N LEU A 29 -5.62 -6.56 15.22
CA LEU A 29 -4.16 -6.61 15.26
C LEU A 29 -3.64 -5.19 15.39
N ARG A 30 -2.81 -4.90 16.40
CA ARG A 30 -2.23 -3.58 16.65
C ARG A 30 -0.77 -3.71 17.09
N PRO A 31 0.09 -2.70 16.88
CA PRO A 31 1.44 -2.70 17.42
C PRO A 31 1.47 -2.99 18.93
N SER A 32 2.57 -3.56 19.45
CA SER A 32 2.76 -3.74 20.89
C SER A 32 2.70 -2.40 21.65
N ALA A 33 2.32 -2.42 22.93
CA ALA A 33 2.27 -1.21 23.76
C ALA A 33 3.67 -0.78 24.24
N SER A 34 4.62 -1.71 24.19
CA SER A 34 6.02 -1.47 24.54
C SER A 34 6.83 -1.26 23.27
N ALA A 35 7.67 -0.22 23.25
CA ALA A 35 8.67 -0.03 22.22
C ALA A 35 9.95 -0.85 22.53
N PRO A 36 10.70 -1.30 21.51
CA PRO A 36 10.37 -1.18 20.08
C PRO A 36 9.21 -2.11 19.68
N ALA A 37 8.35 -1.66 18.76
CA ALA A 37 7.20 -2.41 18.27
C ALA A 37 7.11 -2.42 16.74
N GLU A 38 6.64 -3.52 16.17
CA GLU A 38 6.33 -3.58 14.75
C GLU A 38 5.11 -2.70 14.41
N ALA A 39 5.28 -1.84 13.41
CA ALA A 39 4.22 -1.03 12.84
C ALA A 39 3.31 -1.87 11.94
N ARG A 40 2.37 -2.63 12.54
CA ARG A 40 1.39 -3.47 11.82
C ARG A 40 0.00 -3.41 12.45
N TRP A 41 -1.02 -3.13 11.64
CA TRP A 41 -2.43 -2.97 12.04
C TRP A 41 -3.36 -3.79 11.15
N GLY A 42 -4.55 -4.12 11.64
CA GLY A 42 -5.63 -4.71 10.83
C GLY A 42 -6.35 -5.82 11.58
N HIS A 43 -6.61 -6.94 10.90
CA HIS A 43 -7.23 -8.11 11.50
C HIS A 43 -6.20 -9.23 11.72
N PRO A 44 -6.26 -9.98 12.85
CA PRO A 44 -5.34 -11.11 13.08
C PRO A 44 -5.36 -12.13 11.94
N ASP A 45 -6.56 -12.50 11.49
CA ASP A 45 -6.78 -13.48 10.41
C ASP A 45 -7.25 -12.83 9.08
N GLY A 46 -7.26 -11.51 9.01
CA GLY A 46 -7.71 -10.75 7.84
C GLY A 46 -6.60 -9.89 7.25
N LEU A 47 -6.97 -8.86 6.48
CA LEU A 47 -6.03 -7.95 5.83
C LEU A 47 -5.30 -7.11 6.90
N GLN A 48 -4.00 -6.96 6.70
CA GLN A 48 -3.14 -6.17 7.59
C GLN A 48 -2.31 -5.19 6.76
N ILE A 49 -2.08 -4.01 7.34
CA ILE A 49 -1.17 -3.00 6.80
C ILE A 49 0.02 -2.84 7.72
N GLY A 50 1.22 -2.80 7.14
CA GLY A 50 2.45 -2.49 7.87
C GLY A 50 3.26 -1.34 7.28
N LEU A 51 4.19 -0.81 8.07
CA LEU A 51 5.11 0.26 7.68
C LEU A 51 6.58 -0.15 7.86
N HIS A 52 7.47 0.60 7.23
CA HIS A 52 8.90 0.55 7.52
C HIS A 52 9.12 0.74 9.04
N PRO A 53 10.02 -0.04 9.70
CA PRO A 53 11.13 -0.82 9.12
C PRO A 53 10.83 -2.28 8.81
N LEU A 54 9.57 -2.69 8.70
CA LEU A 54 9.26 -4.02 8.16
C LEU A 54 9.88 -4.21 6.76
N PRO A 55 10.24 -5.44 6.34
CA PRO A 55 10.91 -5.68 5.06
C PRO A 55 10.21 -5.04 3.85
N GLY A 56 11.00 -4.66 2.85
CA GLY A 56 10.54 -3.96 1.64
C GLY A 56 10.96 -2.48 1.59
N PRO A 57 10.71 -1.79 0.45
CA PRO A 57 11.10 -0.39 0.28
C PRO A 57 10.45 0.54 1.31
N ARG A 58 11.11 1.68 1.56
CA ARG A 58 10.54 2.76 2.35
C ARG A 58 9.55 3.58 1.51
N GLY A 59 8.66 4.35 2.15
CA GLY A 59 7.68 5.16 1.44
C GLY A 59 6.51 4.36 0.85
N LEU A 60 6.27 3.14 1.35
CA LEU A 60 5.17 2.26 0.93
C LEU A 60 4.43 1.71 2.15
N LEU A 61 3.11 1.57 2.04
CA LEU A 61 2.33 0.72 2.93
C LEU A 61 2.46 -0.73 2.47
N ARG A 62 2.70 -1.66 3.40
CA ARG A 62 2.82 -3.10 3.10
C ARG A 62 1.47 -3.77 3.30
N VAL A 63 0.98 -4.51 2.31
CA VAL A 63 -0.27 -5.28 2.41
C VAL A 63 0.04 -6.74 2.69
N TYR A 64 -0.49 -7.25 3.81
CA TYR A 64 -0.41 -8.66 4.18
C TYR A 64 -1.80 -9.29 4.18
N THR A 65 -1.84 -10.56 3.77
CA THR A 65 -3.07 -11.33 3.57
C THR A 65 -2.86 -12.76 4.06
N PRO A 66 -2.76 -12.97 5.39
CA PRO A 66 -2.45 -14.28 5.98
C PRO A 66 -3.46 -15.37 5.58
N TYR A 67 -4.71 -15.00 5.30
CA TYR A 67 -5.78 -15.88 4.83
C TYR A 67 -5.63 -16.38 3.39
N LEU A 68 -4.55 -16.01 2.69
CA LEU A 68 -4.16 -16.59 1.40
C LEU A 68 -3.05 -17.65 1.54
N ASP A 69 -2.89 -18.25 2.72
CA ASP A 69 -1.81 -19.20 3.04
C ASP A 69 -0.40 -18.62 2.85
N HIS A 70 -0.28 -17.31 3.04
CA HIS A 70 0.98 -16.58 3.00
C HIS A 70 1.75 -16.77 4.32
N PRO A 71 3.09 -16.99 4.27
CA PRO A 71 3.93 -16.82 5.44
C PRO A 71 3.75 -15.42 6.07
N ARG A 72 3.99 -15.28 7.38
CA ARG A 72 3.79 -14.02 8.13
C ARG A 72 4.44 -12.78 7.48
N GLU A 73 5.65 -12.95 6.93
CA GLU A 73 6.39 -11.85 6.28
C GLU A 73 6.08 -11.69 4.80
N ARG A 74 5.27 -12.57 4.22
CA ARG A 74 4.93 -12.52 2.81
C ARG A 74 3.84 -11.49 2.57
N LEU A 75 4.28 -10.33 2.09
CA LEU A 75 3.39 -9.33 1.52
C LEU A 75 2.79 -9.80 0.20
N LEU A 76 1.58 -9.33 -0.08
CA LEU A 76 0.91 -9.52 -1.37
C LEU A 76 1.11 -8.31 -2.28
N ASN A 77 1.08 -7.10 -1.70
CA ASN A 77 1.18 -5.87 -2.46
C ASN A 77 1.79 -4.75 -1.60
N PHE A 78 2.16 -3.65 -2.26
CA PHE A 78 2.46 -2.38 -1.64
C PHE A 78 1.46 -1.32 -2.09
N ILE A 79 1.31 -0.28 -1.28
CA ILE A 79 0.52 0.90 -1.63
C ILE A 79 1.41 2.14 -1.53
N ALA A 80 1.57 2.85 -2.65
CA ALA A 80 2.27 4.13 -2.73
C ALA A 80 1.31 5.32 -2.54
N ILE A 81 1.84 6.44 -2.05
CA ILE A 81 1.14 7.73 -1.94
C ILE A 81 1.74 8.69 -2.95
N GLU A 82 0.94 9.14 -3.90
CA GLU A 82 1.42 9.87 -5.07
C GLU A 82 0.61 11.16 -5.29
N PRO A 83 0.92 12.25 -4.56
CA PRO A 83 0.22 13.51 -4.71
C PRO A 83 0.60 14.24 -6.00
N ILE A 84 -0.39 14.88 -6.63
CA ILE A 84 -0.23 15.73 -7.82
C ILE A 84 -0.69 17.14 -7.44
N PRO A 85 0.21 18.15 -7.42
CA PRO A 85 -0.16 19.53 -7.17
C PRO A 85 -1.13 20.08 -8.23
N ALA A 86 -2.02 20.99 -7.83
CA ALA A 86 -2.92 21.69 -8.73
C ALA A 86 -2.13 22.46 -9.81
N GLY A 87 -2.56 22.33 -11.07
CA GLY A 87 -1.87 22.92 -12.23
C GLY A 87 -0.60 22.18 -12.67
N GLY A 88 -0.15 21.17 -11.92
CA GLY A 88 0.95 20.29 -12.29
C GLY A 88 0.46 19.02 -13.00
N ARG A 89 1.42 18.28 -13.57
CA ARG A 89 1.19 16.94 -14.17
C ARG A 89 2.08 15.86 -13.58
N GLU A 90 3.07 16.25 -12.79
CA GLU A 90 4.06 15.34 -12.19
C GLU A 90 3.55 14.84 -10.85
N ARG A 91 3.64 13.52 -10.66
CA ARG A 91 3.37 12.87 -9.38
C ARG A 91 4.57 13.06 -8.46
N GLY A 92 4.31 13.26 -7.18
CA GLY A 92 5.28 12.87 -6.16
C GLY A 92 5.27 11.35 -6.02
N TYR A 93 6.41 10.73 -5.73
CA TYR A 93 6.53 9.27 -5.62
C TYR A 93 7.07 8.89 -4.26
N SER A 94 6.20 8.42 -3.36
CA SER A 94 6.61 8.17 -1.97
C SER A 94 7.74 7.14 -1.86
N GLU A 95 7.78 6.12 -2.73
CA GLU A 95 8.85 5.11 -2.76
C GLU A 95 10.17 5.64 -3.36
N LEU A 96 10.09 6.49 -4.39
CA LEU A 96 11.26 6.83 -5.23
C LEU A 96 11.92 8.15 -4.81
N GLU A 97 11.18 9.06 -4.19
CA GLU A 97 11.76 10.31 -3.70
C GLU A 97 12.69 10.06 -2.52
N HIS A 98 13.80 10.80 -2.50
CA HIS A 98 14.71 10.81 -1.38
C HIS A 98 14.08 11.54 -0.18
N SER A 99 14.40 11.08 1.03
CA SER A 99 13.99 11.78 2.25
C SER A 99 14.95 12.91 2.58
N ASP A 100 14.41 14.09 2.84
CA ASP A 100 15.13 15.25 3.36
C ASP A 100 15.36 15.13 4.88
N LEU A 101 14.66 14.21 5.55
CA LEU A 101 14.79 14.01 7.00
C LEU A 101 16.03 13.19 7.38
N ASP A 102 16.46 12.26 6.53
CA ASP A 102 17.55 11.33 6.85
C ASP A 102 18.42 10.87 5.67
N ASP A 103 18.30 11.48 4.49
CA ASP A 103 19.13 11.19 3.31
C ASP A 103 19.13 9.69 2.91
N ALA A 104 17.95 9.09 2.95
CA ALA A 104 17.72 7.72 2.47
C ALA A 104 16.63 7.66 1.37
N PRO A 105 16.64 6.61 0.52
CA PRO A 105 15.62 6.44 -0.51
C PRO A 105 14.23 6.17 0.08
N GLY A 106 13.21 6.72 -0.56
CA GLY A 106 11.81 6.68 -0.13
C GLY A 106 11.50 7.69 0.97
N LYS A 107 10.31 8.30 0.93
CA LYS A 107 9.81 9.22 1.95
C LYS A 107 9.59 8.51 3.28
N ARG A 108 9.87 9.19 4.39
CA ARG A 108 9.55 8.66 5.72
C ARG A 108 8.04 8.70 5.96
N PHE A 109 7.50 7.60 6.47
CA PHE A 109 6.16 7.52 7.01
C PHE A 109 6.22 7.35 8.52
N TRP A 110 5.26 7.95 9.23
CA TRP A 110 5.03 7.69 10.65
C TRP A 110 3.54 7.59 10.93
N SER A 111 3.18 6.81 11.95
CA SER A 111 1.79 6.65 12.37
C SER A 111 1.39 7.66 13.45
N ALA A 112 0.11 7.98 13.49
CA ALA A 112 -0.53 8.81 14.49
C ALA A 112 -1.93 8.26 14.82
N ASP A 113 -2.34 8.35 16.09
CA ASP A 113 -3.69 7.97 16.52
C ASP A 113 -4.74 8.96 15.97
N GLY A 114 -4.41 10.25 15.93
CA GLY A 114 -5.21 11.29 15.31
C GLY A 114 -4.37 12.33 14.56
N MET A 115 -5.04 13.16 13.76
CA MET A 115 -4.37 14.25 13.04
C MET A 115 -3.80 15.36 13.94
N SER A 116 -4.23 15.44 15.21
CA SER A 116 -3.62 16.32 16.21
C SER A 116 -2.19 15.92 16.56
N ASP A 117 -1.90 14.62 16.45
CA ASP A 117 -0.63 14.01 16.86
C ASP A 117 0.32 13.82 15.66
N ALA A 118 -0.14 14.23 14.47
CA ALA A 118 0.51 14.00 13.18
C ALA A 118 1.53 15.10 12.79
N ALA A 119 1.76 16.11 13.64
CA ALA A 119 2.48 17.32 13.28
C ALA A 119 3.98 17.09 13.02
N GLU A 120 4.62 16.21 13.81
CA GLU A 120 6.07 16.00 13.77
C GLU A 120 6.42 14.55 13.42
N PRO A 121 7.55 14.29 12.74
CA PRO A 121 8.03 12.94 12.47
C PRO A 121 8.21 12.12 13.75
N ALA A 122 7.59 10.93 13.81
CA ALA A 122 7.73 10.02 14.94
C ALA A 122 8.82 8.96 14.71
N ASP A 123 9.21 8.28 15.79
CA ASP A 123 10.07 7.08 15.73
C ASP A 123 9.28 5.91 15.12
N PRO A 124 9.76 5.30 14.01
CA PRO A 124 9.06 4.21 13.36
C PRO A 124 9.05 2.91 14.20
N LEU A 125 9.85 2.83 15.26
CA LEU A 125 9.85 1.74 16.25
C LEU A 125 8.93 2.01 17.45
N ALA A 126 8.34 3.20 17.54
CA ALA A 126 7.30 3.54 18.51
C ALA A 126 5.98 3.93 17.80
N PRO A 127 5.40 3.04 16.95
CA PRO A 127 4.21 3.34 16.20
C PRO A 127 2.99 3.56 17.11
N SER A 128 2.11 4.47 16.72
CA SER A 128 0.78 4.61 17.33
C SER A 128 -0.02 3.32 17.23
N ARG A 129 -0.82 3.00 18.25
CA ARG A 129 -1.58 1.73 18.28
C ARG A 129 -2.81 1.75 17.38
N GLY A 130 -3.26 2.93 16.98
CA GLY A 130 -4.53 3.15 16.32
C GLY A 130 -5.67 3.26 17.33
N LEU A 131 -6.69 4.02 16.95
CA LEU A 131 -7.89 4.23 17.75
C LEU A 131 -8.97 3.22 17.38
N ILE A 132 -9.52 2.56 18.40
CA ILE A 132 -10.73 1.77 18.26
C ILE A 132 -11.92 2.71 18.46
N GLY A 133 -12.87 2.67 17.54
CA GLY A 133 -14.10 3.46 17.60
C GLY A 133 -15.24 2.77 16.86
N THR A 134 -16.31 3.50 16.58
CA THR A 134 -17.48 2.97 15.87
C THR A 134 -17.84 3.86 14.69
N ALA A 135 -18.11 3.26 13.54
CA ALA A 135 -18.63 3.92 12.35
C ALA A 135 -19.81 3.12 11.80
N ASP A 136 -20.96 3.77 11.57
CA ASP A 136 -22.20 3.13 11.09
C ASP A 136 -22.63 1.92 11.93
N GLY A 137 -22.45 2.00 13.25
CA GLY A 137 -22.77 0.92 14.19
C GLY A 137 -21.79 -0.25 14.19
N VAL A 138 -20.69 -0.18 13.42
CA VAL A 138 -19.66 -1.21 13.36
C VAL A 138 -18.37 -0.72 14.00
N GLU A 139 -17.72 -1.59 14.78
CA GLU A 139 -16.43 -1.27 15.37
C GLU A 139 -15.34 -1.14 14.28
N THR A 140 -14.45 -0.18 14.48
CA THR A 140 -13.38 0.14 13.54
C THR A 140 -12.06 0.36 14.25
N LEU A 141 -10.96 -0.03 13.59
CA LEU A 141 -9.62 0.42 13.92
C LEU A 141 -9.20 1.49 12.92
N THR A 142 -8.82 2.66 13.42
CA THR A 142 -8.34 3.79 12.59
C THR A 142 -6.91 4.15 12.96
N VAL A 143 -6.05 4.33 11.96
CA VAL A 143 -4.69 4.85 12.13
C VAL A 143 -4.42 5.87 11.02
N HIS A 144 -3.74 6.97 11.37
CA HIS A 144 -3.25 7.93 10.38
C HIS A 144 -1.80 7.62 10.06
N VAL A 145 -1.44 7.65 8.78
CA VAL A 145 -0.06 7.53 8.32
C VAL A 145 0.31 8.83 7.62
N VAL A 146 1.24 9.55 8.20
CA VAL A 146 1.72 10.83 7.70
C VAL A 146 2.90 10.57 6.78
N SER A 147 2.88 11.20 5.60
CA SER A 147 4.05 11.22 4.74
C SER A 147 4.88 12.46 5.04
N GLU A 148 6.19 12.28 5.04
CA GLU A 148 7.11 13.38 4.81
C GLU A 148 6.68 14.20 3.58
N ARG A 149 6.95 15.52 3.63
CA ARG A 149 6.65 16.44 2.54
C ARG A 149 7.37 16.01 1.26
N PHE A 150 6.64 16.09 0.16
CA PHE A 150 7.14 15.81 -1.18
C PHE A 150 7.88 17.01 -1.76
N ALA A 151 8.85 16.77 -2.64
CA ALA A 151 9.63 17.83 -3.29
C ALA A 151 8.74 18.78 -4.10
N ASN A 152 7.61 18.28 -4.60
CA ASN A 152 6.59 19.06 -5.32
C ASN A 152 5.73 19.98 -4.41
N GLY A 153 6.04 20.03 -3.11
CA GLY A 153 5.37 20.87 -2.11
C GLY A 153 4.13 20.25 -1.47
N ALA A 154 3.69 19.06 -1.91
CA ALA A 154 2.57 18.36 -1.29
C ALA A 154 2.93 17.88 0.12
N ALA A 155 2.02 18.08 1.06
CA ALA A 155 2.10 17.52 2.40
C ALA A 155 0.81 16.77 2.68
N VAL A 156 0.90 15.44 2.80
CA VAL A 156 -0.27 14.57 2.84
C VAL A 156 -0.15 13.52 3.93
N ALA A 157 -1.31 13.06 4.39
CA ALA A 157 -1.46 11.87 5.19
C ALA A 157 -2.54 10.97 4.58
N VAL A 158 -2.54 9.71 4.97
CA VAL A 158 -3.64 8.79 4.73
C VAL A 158 -4.25 8.35 6.05
N ARG A 159 -5.58 8.23 6.09
CA ARG A 159 -6.28 7.57 7.18
C ARG A 159 -6.62 6.16 6.72
N LEU A 160 -6.06 5.17 7.40
CA LEU A 160 -6.41 3.76 7.25
C LEU A 160 -7.55 3.45 8.21
N ARG A 161 -8.59 2.80 7.71
CA ARG A 161 -9.73 2.34 8.51
C ARG A 161 -10.07 0.90 8.18
N PHE A 162 -10.04 0.06 9.20
CA PHE A 162 -10.50 -1.32 9.14
C PHE A 162 -11.87 -1.41 9.80
N ARG A 163 -12.76 -2.24 9.26
CA ARG A 163 -14.09 -2.48 9.83
C ARG A 163 -14.24 -3.94 10.22
N GLN A 164 -14.84 -4.18 11.39
CA GLN A 164 -15.00 -5.54 11.92
C GLN A 164 -15.86 -6.44 11.01
N ASP A 165 -16.79 -5.86 10.25
CA ASP A 165 -17.66 -6.55 9.31
C ASP A 165 -17.01 -6.81 7.93
N ARG A 166 -15.77 -6.35 7.70
CA ARG A 166 -15.06 -6.45 6.41
C ARG A 166 -13.58 -6.79 6.61
N PRO A 167 -13.25 -7.99 7.09
CA PRO A 167 -11.89 -8.34 7.49
C PRO A 167 -10.87 -8.35 6.35
N HIS A 168 -11.31 -8.37 5.09
CA HIS A 168 -10.46 -8.43 3.90
C HIS A 168 -10.30 -7.08 3.18
N GLU A 169 -10.76 -5.99 3.81
CA GLU A 169 -10.82 -4.64 3.24
C GLU A 169 -10.14 -3.63 4.16
N VAL A 170 -9.47 -2.63 3.57
CA VAL A 170 -9.04 -1.42 4.26
C VAL A 170 -9.56 -0.19 3.52
N GLY A 171 -10.21 0.72 4.24
CA GLY A 171 -10.51 2.06 3.76
C GLY A 171 -9.27 2.94 3.86
N ILE A 172 -8.95 3.64 2.78
CA ILE A 172 -7.79 4.53 2.67
C ILE A 172 -8.30 5.90 2.23
N ALA A 173 -8.30 6.85 3.16
CA ALA A 173 -8.70 8.22 2.88
C ALA A 173 -7.49 9.15 2.77
N THR A 174 -7.43 9.98 1.73
CA THR A 174 -6.33 10.92 1.54
C THR A 174 -6.63 12.27 2.17
N LEU A 175 -5.62 12.87 2.81
CA LEU A 175 -5.74 14.11 3.56
C LEU A 175 -4.61 15.05 3.16
N ALA A 176 -4.93 16.28 2.78
CA ALA A 176 -3.96 17.36 2.72
C ALA A 176 -3.71 17.89 4.12
N LEU A 177 -2.44 18.09 4.46
CA LEU A 177 -2.01 18.66 5.74
C LEU A 177 -2.01 20.19 5.68
N PRO A 178 -2.08 20.88 6.83
CA PRO A 178 -1.82 22.31 6.90
C PRO A 178 -0.49 22.67 6.20
N GLY A 179 -0.53 23.68 5.33
CA GLY A 179 0.64 24.11 4.56
C GLY A 179 1.01 23.20 3.38
N SER A 180 0.17 22.24 2.99
CA SER A 180 0.29 21.61 1.67
C SER A 180 -0.04 22.60 0.57
N VAL A 181 0.62 22.47 -0.60
CA VAL A 181 0.08 23.07 -1.83
C VAL A 181 -1.29 22.46 -2.16
N PRO A 182 -2.17 23.19 -2.87
CA PRO A 182 -3.41 22.61 -3.38
C PRO A 182 -3.12 21.41 -4.28
N LEU A 183 -3.95 20.37 -4.20
CA LEU A 183 -3.77 19.14 -4.95
C LEU A 183 -4.78 19.04 -6.09
N HIS A 184 -4.33 18.58 -7.25
CA HIS A 184 -5.21 18.08 -8.31
C HIS A 184 -5.71 16.68 -7.97
N ALA A 185 -4.84 15.79 -7.49
CA ALA A 185 -5.16 14.43 -7.06
C ALA A 185 -4.18 13.98 -5.97
N CYS A 186 -4.57 12.98 -5.18
CA CYS A 186 -3.64 12.22 -4.34
C CYS A 186 -3.88 10.74 -4.63
N VAL A 187 -3.02 10.17 -5.48
CA VAL A 187 -3.21 8.81 -5.99
C VAL A 187 -2.69 7.82 -4.95
N ILE A 188 -3.46 6.75 -4.76
CA ILE A 188 -3.10 5.63 -3.89
C ILE A 188 -2.92 4.42 -4.81
N THR A 189 -1.67 4.01 -5.00
CA THR A 189 -1.28 3.07 -6.07
C THR A 189 -0.96 1.71 -5.49
N ALA A 190 -1.74 0.68 -5.82
CA ALA A 190 -1.36 -0.70 -5.56
C ALA A 190 -0.30 -1.12 -6.60
N THR A 191 0.97 -1.24 -6.19
CA THR A 191 2.15 -1.13 -7.09
C THR A 191 2.92 -2.44 -7.35
N MET A 192 2.41 -3.59 -6.89
CA MET A 192 3.08 -4.89 -7.01
C MET A 192 2.11 -5.97 -7.54
N GLY A 193 1.26 -5.59 -8.50
CA GLY A 193 0.33 -6.51 -9.15
C GLY A 193 1.04 -7.67 -9.87
N ASN A 194 2.29 -7.50 -10.27
CA ASN A 194 3.05 -8.52 -10.97
C ASN A 194 3.42 -9.74 -10.09
N TYR A 195 3.44 -9.58 -8.76
CA TYR A 195 3.68 -10.68 -7.83
C TYR A 195 2.57 -11.72 -7.93
N ALA A 196 1.32 -11.27 -7.83
CA ALA A 196 0.12 -12.09 -8.02
C ALA A 196 -0.21 -12.33 -9.50
N ARG A 197 0.63 -11.84 -10.43
CA ARG A 197 0.44 -11.91 -11.88
C ARG A 197 -0.97 -11.55 -12.31
N LEU A 198 -1.42 -10.36 -11.89
CA LEU A 198 -2.70 -9.82 -12.31
C LEU A 198 -2.68 -9.58 -13.84
N ARG A 199 -3.54 -10.25 -14.59
CA ARG A 199 -3.60 -10.18 -16.07
C ARG A 199 -4.96 -9.84 -16.63
N ARG A 200 -6.01 -9.86 -15.81
CA ARG A 200 -7.35 -9.45 -16.21
C ARG A 200 -7.79 -8.31 -15.33
N LEU A 201 -8.09 -7.17 -15.94
CA LEU A 201 -8.81 -6.09 -15.29
C LEU A 201 -10.27 -6.20 -15.74
N HIS A 202 -11.17 -6.33 -14.78
CA HIS A 202 -12.59 -6.52 -15.03
C HIS A 202 -13.27 -5.15 -15.23
N LEU A 203 -13.73 -4.87 -16.46
CA LEU A 203 -14.50 -3.68 -16.80
C LEU A 203 -15.96 -4.05 -17.09
N ALA A 204 -16.84 -3.05 -17.10
CA ALA A 204 -18.27 -3.25 -17.33
C ALA A 204 -18.58 -3.84 -18.73
N ASP A 205 -17.72 -3.57 -19.71
CA ASP A 205 -17.83 -4.02 -21.10
C ASP A 205 -16.91 -5.22 -21.44
N GLY A 206 -16.27 -5.82 -20.44
CA GLY A 206 -15.44 -7.01 -20.58
C GLY A 206 -14.05 -6.86 -19.97
N ASP A 207 -13.29 -7.95 -19.98
CA ASP A 207 -11.95 -7.96 -19.42
C ASP A 207 -10.94 -7.33 -20.38
N VAL A 208 -9.99 -6.57 -19.84
CA VAL A 208 -8.79 -6.14 -20.57
C VAL A 208 -7.54 -6.80 -19.98
N THR A 209 -6.55 -7.02 -20.82
CA THR A 209 -5.31 -7.72 -20.45
C THR A 209 -4.08 -6.92 -20.89
N PRO A 210 -2.91 -7.10 -20.24
CA PRO A 210 -1.67 -6.47 -20.70
C PRO A 210 -1.34 -6.78 -22.16
N ALA A 211 -1.58 -8.02 -22.60
CA ALA A 211 -1.34 -8.43 -23.99
C ALA A 211 -2.29 -7.76 -25.00
N GLY A 212 -3.52 -7.46 -24.59
CA GLY A 212 -4.48 -6.72 -25.41
C GLY A 212 -4.20 -5.21 -25.46
N LEU A 213 -3.75 -4.62 -24.35
CA LEU A 213 -3.46 -3.19 -24.25
C LEU A 213 -2.11 -2.83 -24.89
N TRP A 214 -1.09 -3.67 -24.71
CA TRP A 214 0.27 -3.42 -25.19
C TRP A 214 0.83 -4.67 -25.90
N PRO A 215 0.37 -4.96 -27.12
CA PRO A 215 0.77 -6.16 -27.84
C PRO A 215 2.28 -6.18 -28.09
N GLY A 216 2.94 -7.29 -27.71
CA GLY A 216 4.38 -7.47 -27.90
C GLY A 216 5.28 -6.71 -26.90
N PHE A 217 4.71 -6.10 -25.86
CA PHE A 217 5.51 -5.43 -24.84
C PHE A 217 6.49 -6.39 -24.15
N SER A 218 7.73 -5.93 -24.01
CA SER A 218 8.85 -6.67 -23.42
C SER A 218 9.84 -5.69 -22.77
N GLY A 219 10.82 -6.22 -22.04
CA GLY A 219 11.85 -5.42 -21.36
C GLY A 219 11.56 -5.17 -19.88
N THR A 220 12.29 -4.23 -19.29
CA THR A 220 12.33 -3.98 -17.83
C THR A 220 11.60 -2.71 -17.40
N GLY A 221 11.07 -1.94 -18.34
CA GLY A 221 10.33 -0.71 -18.08
C GLY A 221 8.87 -0.95 -17.70
N PHE A 222 8.15 0.15 -17.51
CA PHE A 222 6.70 0.16 -17.44
C PHE A 222 6.12 0.48 -18.82
N THR A 223 4.91 -0.02 -19.09
CA THR A 223 4.10 0.50 -20.19
C THR A 223 3.61 1.92 -19.87
N GLU A 224 3.10 2.61 -20.89
CA GLU A 224 2.20 3.75 -20.64
C GLU A 224 0.95 3.31 -19.86
N HIS A 225 0.22 4.27 -19.28
CA HIS A 225 -1.01 3.97 -18.56
C HIS A 225 -2.16 3.69 -19.52
N GLY A 226 -2.82 2.55 -19.33
CA GLY A 226 -4.18 2.32 -19.80
C GLY A 226 -5.14 3.06 -18.88
N ALA A 227 -6.11 3.77 -19.44
CA ALA A 227 -7.04 4.60 -18.69
C ALA A 227 -8.49 4.30 -19.08
N PHE A 228 -9.33 4.05 -18.08
CA PHE A 228 -10.74 3.70 -18.26
C PHE A 228 -11.61 4.66 -17.46
N GLY A 229 -12.50 5.37 -18.16
CA GLY A 229 -13.43 6.33 -17.55
C GLY A 229 -14.59 5.64 -16.83
N LEU A 230 -15.33 6.42 -16.05
CA LEU A 230 -16.45 5.99 -15.21
C LEU A 230 -17.51 5.16 -15.96
N ASP A 231 -17.71 5.42 -17.25
CA ASP A 231 -18.66 4.71 -18.13
C ASP A 231 -18.30 3.23 -18.34
N ARG A 232 -17.02 2.87 -18.16
CA ARG A 232 -16.52 1.49 -18.28
C ARG A 232 -16.27 0.82 -16.94
N LEU A 233 -16.40 1.53 -15.81
CA LEU A 233 -16.12 0.95 -14.51
C LEU A 233 -17.32 0.14 -14.00
N PRO A 234 -17.12 -1.12 -13.56
CA PRO A 234 -18.22 -1.93 -13.03
C PRO A 234 -18.84 -1.29 -11.78
N ARG A 235 -20.12 -1.58 -11.58
CA ARG A 235 -20.87 -1.18 -10.38
C ARG A 235 -21.27 -2.41 -9.59
N ASN A 236 -21.08 -2.39 -8.29
CA ASN A 236 -21.59 -3.43 -7.41
C ASN A 236 -23.09 -3.24 -7.13
N ALA A 237 -23.70 -4.16 -6.38
CA ALA A 237 -25.13 -4.11 -6.06
C ALA A 237 -25.55 -2.85 -5.25
N ALA A 238 -24.61 -2.23 -4.56
CA ALA A 238 -24.82 -0.98 -3.83
C ALA A 238 -24.62 0.28 -4.70
N GLY A 239 -24.30 0.11 -5.99
CA GLY A 239 -24.07 1.21 -6.92
C GLY A 239 -22.67 1.82 -6.83
N GLU A 240 -21.77 1.24 -6.04
CA GLU A 240 -20.39 1.70 -5.89
C GLU A 240 -19.55 1.25 -7.10
N VAL A 241 -18.56 2.05 -7.51
CA VAL A 241 -17.56 1.59 -8.48
C VAL A 241 -16.72 0.49 -7.85
N GLU A 242 -16.59 -0.64 -8.53
CA GLU A 242 -15.81 -1.80 -8.09
C GLU A 242 -14.91 -2.29 -9.23
N VAL A 243 -13.62 -2.00 -9.15
CA VAL A 243 -12.64 -2.37 -10.18
C VAL A 243 -11.74 -3.47 -9.65
N SER A 244 -11.87 -4.66 -10.23
CA SER A 244 -11.14 -5.85 -9.80
C SER A 244 -10.10 -6.27 -10.83
N ALA A 245 -8.97 -6.77 -10.33
CA ALA A 245 -7.94 -7.40 -11.14
C ALA A 245 -7.64 -8.81 -10.62
N THR A 246 -7.46 -9.75 -11.55
CA THR A 246 -7.19 -11.17 -11.26
C THR A 246 -6.08 -11.72 -12.13
N THR A 247 -5.46 -12.82 -11.68
CA THR A 247 -4.63 -13.65 -12.56
C THR A 247 -5.50 -14.47 -13.52
N ASP A 248 -4.94 -14.79 -14.67
CA ASP A 248 -5.52 -15.74 -15.63
C ASP A 248 -5.08 -17.19 -15.37
N GLU A 249 -4.21 -17.42 -14.39
CA GLU A 249 -3.69 -18.73 -14.01
C GLU A 249 -4.67 -19.48 -13.09
N ALA A 250 -4.82 -20.79 -13.32
CA ALA A 250 -5.64 -21.65 -12.45
C ALA A 250 -4.98 -21.84 -11.08
N ASP A 251 -3.66 -22.02 -11.07
CA ASP A 251 -2.84 -22.14 -9.87
C ASP A 251 -1.55 -21.33 -10.06
N PRO A 252 -1.48 -20.10 -9.52
CA PRO A 252 -0.29 -19.28 -9.60
C PRO A 252 0.87 -19.80 -8.72
N SER A 253 0.63 -20.73 -7.79
CA SER A 253 1.72 -21.27 -6.97
C SER A 253 2.59 -22.28 -7.73
N SER A 254 2.07 -22.88 -8.81
CA SER A 254 2.78 -23.87 -9.62
C SER A 254 3.43 -23.32 -10.90
N ALA A 255 3.52 -21.99 -11.03
CA ALA A 255 4.21 -21.37 -12.16
C ALA A 255 5.67 -21.81 -12.24
N THR A 256 6.16 -22.04 -13.46
CA THR A 256 7.57 -22.31 -13.71
C THR A 256 8.33 -20.99 -13.84
N TYR A 257 9.32 -20.79 -12.97
CA TYR A 257 10.15 -19.59 -12.96
C TYR A 257 11.49 -19.85 -13.65
N GLY A 258 12.07 -18.81 -14.25
CA GLY A 258 13.46 -18.84 -14.68
C GLY A 258 14.42 -18.92 -13.49
N ASP A 259 15.62 -19.46 -13.72
CA ASP A 259 16.66 -19.61 -12.69
C ASP A 259 17.12 -18.27 -12.09
N ASP A 260 16.92 -17.17 -12.83
CA ASP A 260 17.27 -15.80 -12.45
C ASP A 260 16.19 -15.09 -11.61
N VAL A 261 15.01 -15.70 -11.42
CA VAL A 261 13.95 -15.14 -10.60
C VAL A 261 14.28 -15.31 -9.12
N ALA A 262 14.44 -14.18 -8.41
CA ALA A 262 14.67 -14.17 -6.98
C ALA A 262 13.52 -14.80 -6.20
N GLU A 263 13.82 -15.49 -5.10
CA GLU A 263 12.85 -16.26 -4.30
C GLU A 263 11.67 -15.42 -3.79
N HIS A 264 11.90 -14.14 -3.52
CA HIS A 264 10.83 -13.26 -3.06
C HIS A 264 9.80 -12.92 -4.15
N TRP A 265 10.11 -13.16 -5.44
CA TRP A 265 9.16 -12.98 -6.55
C TRP A 265 8.36 -14.23 -6.87
N LYS A 266 8.75 -15.39 -6.34
CA LYS A 266 8.01 -16.63 -6.54
C LYS A 266 6.73 -16.58 -5.72
N TYR A 267 5.61 -16.52 -6.41
CA TYR A 267 4.29 -16.51 -5.81
C TYR A 267 4.05 -17.79 -5.01
N SER A 268 3.56 -17.63 -3.80
CA SER A 268 3.10 -18.71 -2.92
C SER A 268 1.74 -18.33 -2.34
N GLY A 269 0.86 -19.30 -2.15
CA GLY A 269 -0.46 -19.08 -1.54
C GLY A 269 -1.62 -19.28 -2.50
N LEU A 270 -2.82 -18.97 -2.02
CA LEU A 270 -4.06 -19.07 -2.78
C LEU A 270 -4.13 -18.00 -3.88
N ARG A 271 -4.87 -18.29 -4.95
CA ARG A 271 -5.18 -17.30 -5.99
C ARG A 271 -5.94 -16.12 -5.37
N ALA A 272 -5.59 -14.89 -5.74
CA ALA A 272 -6.18 -13.67 -5.18
C ALA A 272 -6.95 -12.85 -6.22
N VAL A 273 -8.01 -12.18 -5.76
CA VAL A 273 -8.64 -11.04 -6.44
C VAL A 273 -8.25 -9.77 -5.69
N GLN A 274 -7.79 -8.74 -6.40
CA GLN A 274 -7.51 -7.43 -5.81
C GLN A 274 -8.50 -6.41 -6.36
N THR A 275 -9.13 -5.64 -5.49
CA THR A 275 -10.26 -4.77 -5.86
C THR A 275 -10.12 -3.39 -5.23
N TRP A 276 -10.30 -2.36 -6.06
CA TRP A 276 -10.53 -1.00 -5.60
C TRP A 276 -12.03 -0.66 -5.65
N ILE A 277 -12.52 -0.05 -4.56
CA ILE A 277 -13.94 0.31 -4.43
C ILE A 277 -14.08 1.79 -4.10
N ALA A 278 -14.98 2.46 -4.82
CA ALA A 278 -15.32 3.87 -4.66
C ALA A 278 -16.85 4.03 -4.48
N ALA A 279 -17.28 4.34 -3.26
CA ALA A 279 -18.70 4.47 -2.90
C ALA A 279 -19.39 5.64 -3.60
N ASP A 280 -18.78 6.83 -3.52
CA ASP A 280 -19.22 8.06 -4.15
C ASP A 280 -18.14 8.52 -5.15
N PRO A 281 -18.04 7.89 -6.33
CA PRO A 281 -17.02 8.25 -7.31
C PRO A 281 -17.27 9.63 -7.89
N ASP A 282 -16.22 10.42 -8.05
CA ASP A 282 -16.28 11.64 -8.85
C ASP A 282 -16.62 11.30 -10.33
N PRO A 283 -17.36 12.16 -11.07
CA PRO A 283 -17.59 11.95 -12.50
C PRO A 283 -16.31 11.78 -13.34
N GLU A 284 -15.19 12.34 -12.89
CA GLU A 284 -13.89 12.23 -13.55
C GLU A 284 -13.05 11.05 -13.07
N VAL A 285 -13.60 10.15 -12.22
CA VAL A 285 -12.87 8.96 -11.76
C VAL A 285 -12.43 8.10 -12.94
N ARG A 286 -11.22 7.56 -12.83
CA ARG A 286 -10.63 6.64 -13.80
C ARG A 286 -9.98 5.46 -13.09
N ALA A 287 -10.10 4.29 -13.70
CA ALA A 287 -9.16 3.20 -13.42
C ALA A 287 -7.92 3.38 -14.29
N LEU A 288 -6.74 3.38 -13.67
CA LEU A 288 -5.47 3.39 -14.38
C LEU A 288 -4.72 2.09 -14.11
N VAL A 289 -4.10 1.56 -15.17
CA VAL A 289 -3.22 0.40 -15.08
C VAL A 289 -1.98 0.59 -15.94
N ASN A 290 -0.86 0.04 -15.50
CA ASN A 290 0.32 -0.17 -16.34
C ASN A 290 0.80 -1.62 -16.17
N ALA A 291 1.72 -2.07 -17.01
CA ALA A 291 2.24 -3.42 -16.96
C ALA A 291 3.76 -3.46 -16.98
N ARG A 292 4.29 -4.61 -16.55
CA ARG A 292 5.69 -4.99 -16.66
C ARG A 292 5.79 -6.37 -17.32
N ALA A 293 6.89 -6.61 -18.04
CA ALA A 293 7.24 -7.92 -18.60
C ALA A 293 8.31 -8.65 -17.76
N ALA A 294 9.01 -7.93 -16.90
CA ALA A 294 10.02 -8.43 -15.96
C ALA A 294 9.75 -7.90 -14.54
N TYR A 295 10.17 -8.66 -13.54
CA TYR A 295 10.01 -8.27 -12.14
C TYR A 295 10.72 -6.94 -11.82
N TRP A 296 10.24 -6.25 -10.78
CA TRP A 296 10.81 -4.95 -10.38
C TRP A 296 12.30 -5.08 -10.01
N ALA A 297 13.06 -4.05 -10.37
CA ALA A 297 14.52 -3.97 -10.17
C ALA A 297 15.30 -5.19 -10.69
N SER A 298 14.80 -5.87 -11.73
CA SER A 298 15.42 -7.05 -12.31
C SER A 298 15.13 -7.15 -13.82
N SER A 299 15.85 -8.06 -14.50
CA SER A 299 15.57 -8.47 -15.89
C SER A 299 14.82 -9.80 -15.99
N ALA A 300 14.52 -10.44 -14.86
CA ALA A 300 13.90 -11.75 -14.80
C ALA A 300 12.45 -11.66 -15.27
N ALA A 301 12.11 -12.46 -16.29
CA ALA A 301 10.81 -12.45 -16.93
C ALA A 301 9.71 -12.90 -15.96
N ILE A 302 8.54 -12.27 -16.07
CA ILE A 302 7.34 -12.73 -15.37
C ILE A 302 6.84 -14.00 -16.08
N PRO A 303 6.64 -15.13 -15.37
CA PRO A 303 6.16 -16.37 -15.96
C PRO A 303 4.88 -16.15 -16.75
N ASN A 304 4.75 -16.74 -17.96
CA ASN A 304 3.58 -16.58 -18.83
C ASN A 304 3.33 -15.15 -19.36
N GLY A 305 4.33 -14.27 -19.29
CA GLY A 305 4.31 -12.95 -19.91
C GLY A 305 3.81 -11.83 -19.00
N SER A 306 3.64 -10.64 -19.59
CA SER A 306 3.40 -9.39 -18.89
C SER A 306 2.19 -9.45 -17.95
N ALA A 307 2.32 -8.78 -16.82
CA ALA A 307 1.27 -8.62 -15.81
C ALA A 307 1.13 -7.14 -15.47
N PHE A 308 -0.08 -6.76 -15.02
CA PHE A 308 -0.29 -5.43 -14.45
C PHE A 308 0.61 -5.25 -13.24
N GLU A 309 1.25 -4.09 -13.15
CA GLU A 309 2.06 -3.72 -11.99
C GLU A 309 1.26 -2.79 -11.09
N ASN A 310 0.83 -1.65 -11.65
CA ASN A 310 -0.01 -0.70 -10.95
C ASN A 310 -1.48 -0.91 -11.31
N VAL A 311 -2.34 -0.93 -10.30
CA VAL A 311 -3.80 -0.80 -10.45
C VAL A 311 -4.28 0.30 -9.53
N GLU A 312 -4.94 1.32 -10.11
CA GLU A 312 -5.26 2.58 -9.43
C GLU A 312 -6.72 2.97 -9.69
N LEU A 313 -7.36 3.59 -8.70
CA LEU A 313 -8.47 4.52 -8.94
C LEU A 313 -7.97 5.94 -8.72
N VAL A 314 -8.20 6.80 -9.71
CA VAL A 314 -7.77 8.20 -9.68
C VAL A 314 -8.97 9.09 -9.91
N GLU A 315 -9.16 10.05 -9.02
CA GLU A 315 -10.16 11.11 -9.16
C GLU A 315 -9.60 12.45 -8.65
N PRO A 316 -10.25 13.58 -8.99
CA PRO A 316 -9.89 14.87 -8.43
C PRO A 316 -9.83 14.85 -6.90
N PHE A 317 -8.84 15.54 -6.33
CA PHE A 317 -8.61 15.52 -4.89
C PHE A 317 -9.80 16.10 -4.12
N ARG A 318 -10.34 15.31 -3.21
CA ARG A 318 -11.34 15.73 -2.23
C ARG A 318 -10.84 15.36 -0.83
N GLN A 319 -10.80 16.35 0.08
CA GLN A 319 -10.28 16.14 1.43
C GLN A 319 -11.02 15.00 2.14
N GLY A 320 -10.28 13.97 2.59
CA GLY A 320 -10.84 12.85 3.32
C GLY A 320 -11.60 11.84 2.44
N ARG A 321 -11.47 11.95 1.12
CA ARG A 321 -12.03 10.97 0.19
C ARG A 321 -11.42 9.60 0.41
N GLU A 322 -12.28 8.61 0.61
CA GLU A 322 -11.90 7.23 0.89
C GLU A 322 -12.13 6.31 -0.32
N PHE A 323 -11.09 5.58 -0.68
CA PHE A 323 -11.18 4.36 -1.49
C PHE A 323 -10.98 3.15 -0.60
N ARG A 324 -11.59 2.03 -0.96
CA ARG A 324 -11.40 0.78 -0.23
C ARG A 324 -10.60 -0.19 -1.08
N PHE A 325 -9.54 -0.73 -0.49
CA PHE A 325 -8.74 -1.77 -1.10
C PHE A 325 -9.12 -3.10 -0.46
N ARG A 326 -9.57 -4.04 -1.29
CA ARG A 326 -10.00 -5.36 -0.87
C ARG A 326 -9.16 -6.42 -1.55
N VAL A 327 -8.78 -7.45 -0.80
CA VAL A 327 -8.15 -8.64 -1.37
C VAL A 327 -8.89 -9.87 -0.89
N GLU A 328 -9.32 -10.74 -1.81
CA GLU A 328 -10.04 -11.96 -1.47
C GLU A 328 -9.41 -13.18 -2.12
N PRO A 329 -9.53 -14.37 -1.49
CA PRO A 329 -9.28 -15.62 -2.18
C PRO A 329 -10.21 -15.72 -3.39
N ALA A 330 -9.64 -15.95 -4.57
CA ALA A 330 -10.41 -16.24 -5.77
C ALA A 330 -11.02 -17.64 -5.63
N ARG A 331 -12.34 -17.75 -5.83
CA ARG A 331 -13.05 -19.03 -5.88
C ARG A 331 -12.68 -19.84 -7.11
#